data_AF-A0A0C2FBM5-F1
#
_entry.id   AF-A0A0C2FBM5-F1
#
_cell.length_a   1.000
_cell.length_b   1.000
_cell.length_c   1.000
_cell.angle_alpha   90.00
_cell.angle_beta   90.00
_cell.angle_gamma   90.00
#
_symmetry.space_group_name_H-M   'P 1'
#
loop_
_entity.id
_entity.type
_entity.pdbx_description
1 polymer ?
#
loop_
_entity_poly.entity_id
_entity_poly.type
_entity_poly.pdbx_seq_one_letter_code
_entity_poly.pdbx_strand_id
1 'polypeptide(L)'
;ITLCHGEGLSDDIYITIPVAEGVAGYRIFNGTHQFGFHSSKADARGVVVMVKKGERAGLLDCWRSRFRDYLGKYHVFLSADMIDRSLVQDILASNCIAGLMIVDPESSVDPTEALSHDGACPNPKSGIYEEACATTSVWNEKGYVLPDGLRNIDWNMQILYLFNKTHIDAIKKCHDLFNVPKDGAPFVSFPFCAASFGVFSTAA
;
A
#
# COMPACT_ATOMS: atom_id res chain seq x y z
N ILE A 1 1.82 -19.07 38.61
CA ILE A 1 1.77 -18.88 37.13
C ILE A 1 2.85 -17.88 36.81
N THR A 2 3.95 -18.35 36.24
CA THR A 2 5.17 -17.57 36.00
C THR A 2 4.95 -16.68 34.78
N LEU A 3 4.96 -15.36 34.96
CA LEU A 3 5.04 -14.39 33.87
C LEU A 3 6.43 -14.54 33.24
N CYS A 4 6.51 -15.13 32.05
CA CYS A 4 7.75 -15.17 31.28
C CYS A 4 8.10 -13.74 30.84
N HIS A 5 9.26 -13.24 31.29
CA HIS A 5 9.89 -11.99 30.87
C HIS A 5 10.46 -12.08 29.44
N GLY A 6 9.60 -12.35 28.45
CA GLY A 6 9.96 -12.38 27.03
C GLY A 6 9.94 -11.02 26.34
N GLU A 7 9.49 -9.97 27.04
CA GLU A 7 9.32 -8.62 26.47
C GLU A 7 10.65 -8.03 25.97
N GLY A 8 11.74 -8.18 26.73
CA GLY A 8 13.04 -7.62 26.33
C GLY A 8 13.59 -8.17 24.99
N LEU A 9 13.43 -9.48 24.74
CA LEU A 9 13.84 -10.07 23.46
C LEU A 9 12.92 -9.63 22.31
N SER A 10 11.63 -9.42 22.59
CA SER A 10 10.71 -8.88 21.59
C SER A 10 11.08 -7.46 21.20
N ASP A 11 11.48 -6.63 22.16
CA ASP A 11 11.89 -5.24 21.93
C ASP A 11 13.23 -5.13 21.18
N ASP A 12 14.11 -6.13 21.32
CA ASP A 12 15.36 -6.21 20.55
C ASP A 12 15.14 -6.61 19.08
N ILE A 13 14.02 -7.28 18.76
CA ILE A 13 13.73 -7.82 17.43
C ILE A 13 12.73 -6.94 16.67
N TYR A 14 11.73 -6.39 17.36
CA TYR A 14 10.59 -5.70 16.75
C TYR A 14 10.54 -4.23 17.14
N ILE A 15 10.35 -3.39 16.13
CA ILE A 15 10.00 -1.98 16.32
C ILE A 15 8.49 -1.85 16.12
N THR A 16 7.78 -1.54 17.19
CA THR A 16 6.34 -1.32 17.12
C THR A 16 6.05 0.10 16.64
N ILE A 17 5.36 0.21 15.50
CA ILE A 17 4.87 1.49 14.98
C ILE A 17 3.38 1.59 15.34
N PRO A 18 2.98 2.52 16.24
CA PRO A 18 1.57 2.69 16.57
C PRO A 18 0.83 3.27 15.37
N VAL A 19 -0.20 2.55 14.94
CA VAL A 19 -1.09 2.96 13.85
C VAL A 19 -2.35 3.57 14.46
N ALA A 20 -2.58 4.85 14.20
CA ALA A 20 -3.79 5.53 14.64
C ALA A 20 -5.02 5.05 13.86
N GLU A 21 -6.21 5.25 14.43
CA GLU A 21 -7.46 4.99 13.72
C GLU A 21 -7.56 5.85 12.45
N GLY A 22 -8.10 5.29 11.37
CA GLY A 22 -8.20 5.97 10.08
C GLY A 22 -6.95 5.93 9.20
N VAL A 23 -5.85 5.34 9.69
CA VAL A 23 -4.61 5.15 8.91
C VAL A 23 -4.63 3.85 8.08
N ALA A 24 -5.30 2.82 8.59
CA ALA A 24 -5.45 1.57 7.87
C ALA A 24 -6.66 1.64 6.94
N GLY A 25 -6.54 1.03 5.76
CA GLY A 25 -7.71 0.76 4.94
C GLY A 25 -8.56 -0.37 5.54
N TYR A 26 -9.87 -0.27 5.38
CA TYR A 26 -10.81 -1.27 5.88
C TYR A 26 -11.63 -1.86 4.73
N ARG A 27 -12.14 -3.07 4.92
CA ARG A 27 -13.15 -3.66 4.05
C ARG A 27 -14.50 -3.01 4.34
N ILE A 28 -15.22 -2.69 3.27
CA ILE A 28 -16.55 -2.08 3.30
C ILE A 28 -17.46 -2.89 2.37
N PHE A 29 -18.76 -2.91 2.68
CA PHE A 29 -19.77 -3.63 1.91
C PHE A 29 -20.83 -2.65 1.40
N ASN A 30 -21.33 -2.90 0.19
CA ASN A 30 -22.63 -2.39 -0.25
C ASN A 30 -23.61 -3.56 -0.44
N GLY A 31 -24.84 -3.27 -0.92
CA GLY A 31 -25.86 -4.30 -1.09
C GLY A 31 -25.55 -5.43 -2.07
N THR A 32 -24.46 -5.36 -2.85
CA THR A 32 -24.10 -6.34 -3.89
C THR A 32 -22.61 -6.70 -3.95
N HIS A 33 -21.73 -5.82 -3.47
CA HIS A 33 -20.28 -5.95 -3.61
C HIS A 33 -19.57 -5.66 -2.29
N GLN A 34 -18.41 -6.28 -2.12
CA GLN A 34 -17.39 -5.89 -1.16
C GLN A 34 -16.31 -5.05 -1.86
N PHE A 35 -15.73 -4.10 -1.14
CA PHE A 35 -14.65 -3.24 -1.62
C PHE A 35 -13.79 -2.78 -0.44
N GLY A 36 -12.72 -2.05 -0.72
CA GLY A 36 -11.72 -1.66 0.28
C GLY A 36 -10.66 -2.74 0.46
N PHE A 37 -10.09 -2.84 1.65
CA PHE A 37 -8.85 -3.58 1.87
C PHE A 37 -9.04 -4.77 2.78
N HIS A 38 -8.48 -5.91 2.40
CA HIS A 38 -8.36 -7.06 3.27
C HIS A 38 -7.07 -7.82 2.96
N SER A 39 -6.49 -8.41 4.00
CA SER A 39 -5.28 -9.22 3.85
C SER A 39 -5.46 -10.58 4.52
N SER A 40 -4.74 -11.59 4.01
CA SER A 40 -4.66 -12.88 4.66
C SER A 40 -3.63 -12.85 5.79
N LYS A 41 -3.73 -13.75 6.77
CA LYS A 41 -2.68 -13.88 7.81
C LYS A 41 -1.30 -14.18 7.24
N ALA A 42 -1.23 -14.81 6.07
CA ALA A 42 0.03 -15.09 5.38
C ALA A 42 0.64 -13.82 4.78
N ASP A 43 -0.19 -12.96 4.17
CA ASP A 43 0.23 -11.71 3.52
C ASP A 43 0.44 -10.55 4.51
N ALA A 44 0.13 -10.78 5.79
CA ALA A 44 0.39 -9.82 6.84
C ALA A 44 1.87 -9.62 7.16
N ARG A 45 2.78 -10.39 6.55
CA ARG A 45 4.24 -10.28 6.71
C ARG A 45 4.90 -10.19 5.34
N GLY A 46 5.80 -9.23 5.17
CA GLY A 46 6.48 -9.05 3.89
C GLY A 46 7.78 -8.27 4.03
N VAL A 47 8.72 -8.52 3.10
CA VAL A 47 9.95 -7.72 2.99
C VAL A 47 9.59 -6.32 2.47
N VAL A 48 10.16 -5.28 3.08
CA VAL A 48 9.88 -3.89 2.70
C VAL A 48 10.66 -3.54 1.43
N VAL A 49 9.97 -3.03 0.42
CA VAL A 49 10.59 -2.51 -0.81
C VAL A 49 10.14 -1.09 -1.05
N MET A 50 11.10 -0.20 -1.32
CA MET A 50 10.81 1.20 -1.65
C MET A 50 10.75 1.36 -3.16
N VAL A 51 9.63 1.85 -3.66
CA VAL A 51 9.43 2.11 -5.08
C VAL A 51 9.65 3.60 -5.34
N LYS A 52 10.57 3.90 -6.25
CA LYS A 52 10.83 5.27 -6.71
C LYS A 52 10.02 5.57 -7.96
N LYS A 53 9.82 6.87 -8.23
CA LYS A 53 9.13 7.32 -9.44
C LYS A 53 9.84 6.75 -10.69
N GLY A 54 9.11 5.98 -11.50
CA GLY A 54 9.61 5.30 -12.70
C GLY A 54 10.13 3.86 -12.48
N GLU A 55 10.35 3.40 -11.25
CA GLU A 55 10.91 2.07 -10.96
C GLU A 55 9.80 1.02 -10.78
N ARG A 56 9.14 0.60 -11.87
CA ARG A 56 7.95 -0.27 -11.80
C ARG A 56 8.21 -1.76 -12.06
N ALA A 57 9.37 -2.11 -12.64
CA ALA A 57 9.68 -3.49 -13.03
C ALA A 57 9.52 -4.50 -11.87
N GLY A 58 9.90 -4.07 -10.67
CA GLY A 58 9.79 -4.82 -9.41
C GLY A 58 8.39 -5.35 -9.10
N LEU A 59 7.35 -4.58 -9.45
CA LEU A 59 5.97 -4.91 -9.12
C LEU A 59 5.52 -6.20 -9.80
N LEU A 60 5.98 -6.45 -11.03
CA LEU A 60 5.58 -7.62 -11.81
C LEU A 60 6.59 -8.77 -11.72
N ASP A 61 7.89 -8.46 -11.56
CA ASP A 61 8.95 -9.46 -11.49
C ASP A 61 9.28 -9.94 -10.07
N CYS A 62 8.59 -9.44 -9.05
CA CYS A 62 8.80 -9.74 -7.64
C CYS A 62 10.22 -9.40 -7.13
N TRP A 63 10.88 -8.38 -7.70
CA TRP A 63 12.25 -7.96 -7.39
C TRP A 63 13.27 -9.11 -7.37
N ARG A 64 13.07 -10.14 -8.22
CA ARG A 64 13.81 -11.41 -8.17
C ARG A 64 15.31 -11.23 -8.42
N SER A 65 15.69 -10.23 -9.20
CA SER A 65 17.10 -9.90 -9.43
C SER A 65 17.80 -9.47 -8.14
N ARG A 66 17.09 -8.71 -7.29
CA ARG A 66 17.57 -8.15 -6.01
C ARG A 66 17.42 -9.14 -4.84
N PHE A 67 16.29 -9.83 -4.72
CA PHE A 67 15.99 -10.77 -3.61
C PHE A 67 15.91 -12.21 -4.12
N ARG A 68 17.06 -12.79 -4.48
CA ARG A 68 17.12 -14.12 -5.13
C ARG A 68 16.62 -15.25 -4.24
N ASP A 69 16.95 -15.19 -2.95
CA ASP A 69 16.67 -16.27 -1.99
C ASP A 69 15.36 -16.07 -1.21
N TYR A 70 14.60 -15.01 -1.52
CA TYR A 70 13.34 -14.71 -0.84
C TYR A 70 12.14 -15.16 -1.69
N LEU A 71 11.33 -16.08 -1.16
CA LEU A 71 10.16 -16.63 -1.87
C LEU A 71 8.83 -16.01 -1.42
N GLY A 72 8.83 -15.09 -0.45
CA GLY A 72 7.63 -14.44 0.06
C GLY A 72 7.16 -13.25 -0.78
N LYS A 73 6.17 -12.53 -0.24
CA LYS A 73 5.63 -11.30 -0.82
C LYS A 73 6.21 -10.05 -0.17
N TYR A 74 6.01 -8.90 -0.80
CA TYR A 74 6.61 -7.64 -0.41
C TYR A 74 5.58 -6.64 0.11
N HIS A 75 5.99 -5.85 1.10
CA HIS A 75 5.28 -4.64 1.50
C HIS A 75 5.89 -3.46 0.76
N VAL A 76 5.08 -2.85 -0.12
CA VAL A 76 5.54 -1.79 -1.01
C VAL A 76 5.38 -0.45 -0.32
N PHE A 77 6.47 0.28 -0.20
CA PHE A 77 6.52 1.63 0.31
C PHE A 77 6.58 2.61 -0.86
N LEU A 78 5.57 3.46 -0.99
CA LEU A 78 5.41 4.40 -2.11
C LEU A 78 4.81 5.73 -1.65
N SER A 79 5.09 6.78 -2.43
CA SER A 79 4.56 8.12 -2.17
C SER A 79 3.21 8.33 -2.87
N ALA A 80 2.30 9.07 -2.25
CA ALA A 80 0.94 9.26 -2.77
C ALA A 80 0.90 9.92 -4.15
N ASP A 81 1.84 10.80 -4.49
CA ASP A 81 1.96 11.47 -5.79
C ASP A 81 2.41 10.53 -6.93
N MET A 82 2.78 9.30 -6.61
CA MET A 82 3.10 8.27 -7.60
C MET A 82 1.87 7.49 -8.06
N ILE A 83 0.74 7.65 -7.38
CA ILE A 83 -0.49 6.91 -7.63
C ILE A 83 -1.16 7.46 -8.88
N ASP A 84 -0.96 6.77 -9.99
CA ASP A 84 -1.66 6.99 -11.24
C ASP A 84 -2.37 5.72 -11.70
N ARG A 85 -3.13 5.83 -12.79
CA ARG A 85 -3.87 4.70 -13.37
C ARG A 85 -2.98 3.51 -13.69
N SER A 86 -1.80 3.76 -14.24
CA SER A 86 -0.87 2.71 -14.66
C SER A 86 -0.25 1.98 -13.48
N LEU A 87 0.17 2.70 -12.43
CA LEU A 87 0.68 2.09 -11.20
C LEU A 87 -0.40 1.23 -10.53
N VAL A 88 -1.64 1.71 -10.48
CA VAL A 88 -2.75 0.94 -9.90
C VAL A 88 -2.99 -0.35 -10.69
N GLN A 89 -2.94 -0.29 -12.02
CA GLN A 89 -3.05 -1.49 -12.86
C GLN A 89 -1.91 -2.48 -12.61
N ASP A 90 -0.67 -2.00 -12.49
CA ASP A 90 0.50 -2.85 -12.19
C ASP A 90 0.37 -3.50 -10.79
N ILE A 91 -0.12 -2.76 -9.80
CA ILE A 91 -0.36 -3.28 -8.44
C ILE A 91 -1.44 -4.37 -8.47
N LEU A 92 -2.55 -4.15 -9.18
CA LEU A 92 -3.64 -5.12 -9.27
C LEU A 92 -3.27 -6.37 -10.07
N ALA A 93 -2.37 -6.25 -11.05
CA ALA A 93 -1.85 -7.38 -11.82
C ALA A 93 -0.77 -8.17 -11.05
N SER A 94 -0.20 -7.61 -10.00
CA SER A 94 0.91 -8.21 -9.26
C SER A 94 0.45 -9.26 -8.25
N ASN A 95 1.09 -10.43 -8.30
CA ASN A 95 1.00 -11.45 -7.25
C ASN A 95 2.12 -11.34 -6.20
N CYS A 96 3.00 -10.35 -6.34
CA CYS A 96 4.18 -10.16 -5.50
C CYS A 96 3.89 -9.34 -4.24
N ILE A 97 2.78 -8.59 -4.22
CA ILE A 97 2.50 -7.57 -3.21
C ILE A 97 1.63 -8.17 -2.09
N ALA A 98 2.08 -8.01 -0.85
CA ALA A 98 1.36 -8.41 0.36
C ALA A 98 0.60 -7.24 1.00
N GLY A 99 1.02 -6.00 0.73
CA GLY A 99 0.48 -4.80 1.33
C GLY A 99 1.19 -3.53 0.89
N LEU A 100 0.55 -2.39 1.12
CA LEU A 100 0.99 -1.07 0.71
C LEU A 100 1.21 -0.17 1.92
N MET A 101 2.30 0.58 1.92
CA MET A 101 2.59 1.68 2.82
C MET A 101 2.67 2.95 1.98
N ILE A 102 1.67 3.81 2.11
CA ILE A 102 1.60 5.10 1.41
C ILE A 102 2.10 6.19 2.35
N VAL A 103 2.91 7.10 1.83
CA VAL A 103 3.37 8.29 2.55
C VAL A 103 3.02 9.57 1.82
N ASP A 104 3.13 10.68 2.53
CA ASP A 104 3.05 12.00 1.93
C ASP A 104 4.14 12.24 0.89
N PRO A 105 3.82 12.96 -0.19
CA PRO A 105 4.78 13.45 -1.17
C PRO A 105 5.92 14.25 -0.53
N GLU A 106 7.15 13.97 -0.94
CA GLU A 106 8.33 14.72 -0.45
C GLU A 106 8.33 16.17 -0.95
N SER A 107 7.64 16.45 -2.06
CA SER A 107 7.46 17.76 -2.66
C SER A 107 5.97 18.11 -2.82
N SER A 108 5.68 19.39 -3.06
CA SER A 108 4.31 19.81 -3.40
C SER A 108 3.77 19.00 -4.59
N VAL A 109 2.57 18.44 -4.43
CA VAL A 109 1.86 17.74 -5.50
C VAL A 109 1.56 18.71 -6.62
N ASP A 110 1.78 18.29 -7.86
CA ASP A 110 1.37 19.04 -9.03
C ASP A 110 -0.17 19.11 -9.06
N PRO A 111 -0.79 20.30 -8.98
CA PRO A 111 -2.24 20.43 -8.99
C PRO A 111 -2.90 20.02 -10.31
N THR A 112 -2.11 19.79 -11.36
CA THR A 112 -2.59 19.28 -12.66
C THR A 112 -2.67 17.75 -12.72
N GLU A 113 -2.01 17.05 -11.80
CA GLU A 113 -2.03 15.59 -11.71
C GLU A 113 -3.28 15.10 -10.96
N ALA A 114 -3.87 14.02 -11.46
CA ALA A 114 -5.08 13.45 -10.88
C ALA A 114 -4.75 12.69 -9.58
N LEU A 115 -5.25 13.17 -8.45
CA LEU A 115 -5.11 12.52 -7.15
C LEU A 115 -6.40 12.59 -6.33
N SER A 116 -7.40 11.81 -6.74
CA SER A 116 -8.63 11.57 -6.00
C SER A 116 -8.90 10.08 -5.88
N HIS A 117 -9.27 9.65 -4.67
CA HIS A 117 -9.67 8.28 -4.39
C HIS A 117 -11.12 8.00 -4.84
N ASP A 118 -11.90 9.05 -5.12
CA ASP A 118 -13.26 8.95 -5.63
C ASP A 118 -13.25 8.73 -7.16
N GLY A 119 -14.36 8.24 -7.67
CA GLY A 119 -14.55 8.03 -9.10
C GLY A 119 -14.81 9.33 -9.85
N ALA A 120 -15.03 9.19 -11.15
CA ALA A 120 -15.42 10.28 -12.04
C ALA A 120 -16.75 10.93 -11.61
N CYS A 121 -17.65 10.10 -11.08
CA CYS A 121 -19.01 10.45 -10.71
C CYS A 121 -19.32 9.94 -9.30
N PRO A 122 -19.16 10.77 -8.27
CA PRO A 122 -19.56 10.38 -6.91
C PRO A 122 -21.06 10.11 -6.82
N ASN A 123 -21.45 9.06 -6.10
CA ASN A 123 -22.85 8.69 -5.82
C ASN A 123 -23.78 8.64 -7.06
N PRO A 124 -23.39 7.97 -8.16
CA PRO A 124 -24.11 8.09 -9.44
C PRO A 124 -25.52 7.49 -9.39
N LYS A 125 -25.78 6.57 -8.45
CA LYS A 125 -27.06 5.86 -8.29
C LYS A 125 -27.89 6.32 -7.08
N SER A 126 -27.41 7.33 -6.34
CA SER A 126 -28.09 7.83 -5.13
C SER A 126 -28.66 9.22 -5.31
N GLY A 127 -28.44 9.85 -6.47
CA GLY A 127 -29.04 11.12 -6.83
C GLY A 127 -30.47 10.97 -7.34
N ILE A 128 -31.17 12.11 -7.44
CA ILE A 128 -32.50 12.20 -8.07
C ILE A 128 -32.40 11.99 -9.60
N TYR A 129 -31.22 12.22 -10.17
CA TYR A 129 -30.96 12.18 -11.60
C TYR A 129 -30.14 10.93 -11.94
N GLU A 130 -30.76 9.94 -12.60
CA GLU A 130 -30.12 8.65 -12.91
C GLU A 130 -28.97 8.75 -13.94
N GLU A 131 -28.93 9.83 -14.73
CA GLU A 131 -27.93 10.03 -15.80
C GLU A 131 -27.23 11.41 -15.74
N ALA A 132 -27.32 12.14 -14.62
CA ALA A 132 -26.75 13.50 -14.55
C ALA A 132 -25.22 13.54 -14.64
N CYS A 133 -24.53 12.44 -14.32
CA CYS A 133 -23.10 12.31 -14.56
C CYS A 133 -22.85 11.53 -15.87
N ALA A 134 -23.44 12.03 -16.96
CA ALA A 134 -23.15 11.58 -18.31
C ALA A 134 -21.77 12.09 -18.77
N THR A 135 -21.31 11.62 -19.93
CA THR A 135 -20.01 11.95 -20.55
C THR A 135 -19.72 13.46 -20.69
N THR A 136 -20.73 14.33 -20.57
CA THR A 136 -20.61 15.79 -20.65
C THR A 136 -20.66 16.52 -19.29
N SER A 137 -20.83 15.80 -18.16
CA SER A 137 -21.04 16.37 -16.82
C SER A 137 -20.31 15.57 -15.75
N VAL A 138 -19.04 15.22 -16.02
CA VAL A 138 -18.18 14.50 -15.09
C VAL A 138 -17.71 15.45 -13.98
N TRP A 139 -18.15 15.23 -12.75
CA TRP A 139 -17.88 16.12 -11.62
C TRP A 139 -16.42 16.11 -11.16
N ASN A 140 -15.76 14.95 -11.22
CA ASN A 140 -14.37 14.76 -10.76
C ASN A 140 -13.38 14.65 -11.93
N GLU A 141 -13.67 15.26 -13.08
CA GLU A 141 -12.96 15.01 -14.35
C GLU A 141 -11.43 15.14 -14.25
N LYS A 142 -10.95 16.12 -13.49
CA LYS A 142 -9.52 16.40 -13.31
C LYS A 142 -8.87 15.65 -12.15
N GLY A 143 -9.66 15.04 -11.27
CA GLY A 143 -9.18 14.46 -10.03
C GLY A 143 -9.17 12.94 -10.02
N TYR A 144 -10.08 12.26 -10.72
CA TYR A 144 -10.20 10.80 -10.61
C TYR A 144 -8.96 10.08 -11.17
N VAL A 145 -8.41 9.13 -10.41
CA VAL A 145 -7.38 8.23 -10.95
C VAL A 145 -8.03 7.15 -11.82
N LEU A 146 -9.10 6.54 -11.30
CA LEU A 146 -9.92 5.54 -12.00
C LEU A 146 -11.37 6.02 -12.10
N PRO A 147 -12.11 5.65 -13.17
CA PRO A 147 -13.46 6.13 -13.37
C PRO A 147 -14.41 5.69 -12.25
N ASP A 148 -14.21 4.47 -11.72
CA ASP A 148 -15.00 3.92 -10.61
C ASP A 148 -14.45 4.29 -9.22
N GLY A 149 -13.29 4.96 -9.16
CA GLY A 149 -12.62 5.36 -7.91
C GLY A 149 -11.77 4.26 -7.27
N LEU A 150 -10.70 4.66 -6.59
CA LEU A 150 -9.78 3.75 -5.90
C LEU A 150 -10.41 3.07 -4.68
N ARG A 151 -11.36 3.75 -4.05
CA ARG A 151 -12.09 3.23 -2.87
C ARG A 151 -12.99 2.05 -3.19
N ASN A 152 -13.49 1.95 -4.43
CA ASN A 152 -14.48 0.94 -4.83
C ASN A 152 -13.85 -0.35 -5.36
N ILE A 153 -12.52 -0.47 -5.32
CA ILE A 153 -11.80 -1.70 -5.65
C ILE A 153 -11.81 -2.64 -4.43
N ASP A 154 -11.98 -3.94 -4.68
CA ASP A 154 -11.70 -5.00 -3.70
C ASP A 154 -10.20 -5.35 -3.72
N TRP A 155 -9.45 -4.73 -2.81
CA TRP A 155 -8.01 -4.90 -2.68
C TRP A 155 -7.71 -6.13 -1.84
N ASN A 156 -7.16 -7.16 -2.48
CA ASN A 156 -6.64 -8.39 -1.84
C ASN A 156 -5.31 -8.14 -1.10
N MET A 157 -5.14 -6.97 -0.48
CA MET A 157 -3.98 -6.59 0.30
C MET A 157 -4.36 -5.51 1.33
N GLN A 158 -3.54 -5.37 2.37
CA GLN A 158 -3.73 -4.29 3.36
C GLN A 158 -3.01 -3.02 2.91
N ILE A 159 -3.58 -1.86 3.21
CA ILE A 159 -2.93 -0.55 3.07
C ILE A 159 -2.77 0.16 4.41
N LEU A 160 -1.69 0.90 4.55
CA LEU A 160 -1.42 1.82 5.64
C LEU A 160 -0.97 3.17 5.08
N TYR A 161 -1.50 4.26 5.63
CA TYR A 161 -1.06 5.63 5.33
C TYR A 161 -0.20 6.23 6.44
N LEU A 162 1.11 6.31 6.23
CA LEU A 162 2.05 6.78 7.23
C LEU A 162 2.35 8.27 7.01
N PHE A 163 2.02 9.10 8.00
CA PHE A 163 2.29 10.55 8.00
C PHE A 163 3.30 10.96 9.08
N ASN A 164 3.53 10.10 10.09
CA ASN A 164 4.49 10.41 11.14
C ASN A 164 5.93 10.23 10.62
N LYS A 165 6.65 11.35 10.51
CA LYS A 165 8.02 11.39 9.99
C LYS A 165 8.98 10.44 10.72
N THR A 166 8.89 10.32 12.03
CA THR A 166 9.77 9.42 12.81
C THR A 166 9.55 7.96 12.43
N HIS A 167 8.29 7.54 12.23
CA HIS A 167 7.98 6.18 11.79
C HIS A 167 8.43 5.92 10.36
N ILE A 168 8.24 6.90 9.48
CA ILE A 168 8.70 6.84 8.08
C ILE A 168 10.23 6.70 8.03
N ASP A 169 10.95 7.52 8.78
CA ASP A 169 12.41 7.51 8.83
C ASP A 169 12.95 6.19 9.41
N ALA A 170 12.24 5.59 10.38
CA ALA A 170 12.59 4.28 10.90
C ALA A 170 12.47 3.17 9.84
N ILE A 171 11.40 3.19 9.03
CA ILE A 171 11.20 2.24 7.92
C ILE A 171 12.26 2.46 6.84
N LYS A 172 12.52 3.71 6.44
CA LYS A 172 13.58 4.09 5.49
C LYS A 172 14.93 3.58 5.94
N LYS A 173 15.30 3.86 7.19
CA LYS A 173 16.56 3.38 7.78
C LYS A 173 16.67 1.85 7.76
N CYS A 174 15.61 1.15 8.11
CA CYS A 174 15.58 -0.31 8.10
C CYS A 174 15.76 -0.86 6.67
N HIS A 175 15.04 -0.33 5.69
CA HIS A 175 15.19 -0.69 4.28
C HIS A 175 16.63 -0.45 3.79
N ASP A 176 17.19 0.73 4.04
CA ASP A 176 18.51 1.10 3.52
C ASP A 176 19.63 0.26 4.14
N LEU A 177 19.46 -0.19 5.38
CA LEU A 177 20.44 -1.04 6.07
C LEU A 177 20.46 -2.49 5.57
N PHE A 178 19.30 -3.05 5.22
CA PHE A 178 19.14 -4.49 5.00
C PHE A 178 18.71 -4.88 3.59
N ASN A 179 17.94 -4.03 2.93
CA ASN A 179 17.29 -4.37 1.68
C ASN A 179 17.97 -3.74 0.48
N VAL A 180 18.90 -2.79 0.66
CA VAL A 180 19.69 -2.17 -0.43
C VAL A 180 21.00 -2.94 -0.66
N PRO A 181 21.37 -3.26 -1.92
CA PRO A 181 22.65 -3.93 -2.20
C PRO A 181 23.85 -3.09 -1.75
N LYS A 182 24.81 -3.73 -1.08
CA LYS A 182 26.04 -3.11 -0.57
C LYS A 182 27.20 -3.38 -1.51
N ASP A 183 28.18 -2.48 -1.51
CA ASP A 183 29.49 -2.67 -2.16
C ASP A 183 29.42 -3.05 -3.65
N GLY A 184 28.39 -2.56 -4.35
CA GLY A 184 28.18 -2.82 -5.79
C GLY A 184 27.62 -4.22 -6.12
N ALA A 185 27.22 -5.00 -5.11
CA ALA A 185 26.54 -6.27 -5.34
C ALA A 185 25.20 -6.06 -6.10
N PRO A 186 24.80 -6.98 -7.00
CA PRO A 186 23.53 -6.86 -7.70
C PRO A 186 22.33 -7.43 -6.92
N PHE A 187 22.56 -8.00 -5.74
CA PHE A 187 21.53 -8.66 -4.91
C PHE A 187 21.74 -8.36 -3.42
N VAL A 188 20.73 -8.68 -2.62
CA VAL A 188 20.78 -8.66 -1.16
C VAL A 188 20.60 -10.06 -0.58
N SER A 189 21.28 -10.32 0.53
CA SER A 189 21.17 -11.56 1.30
C SER A 189 20.57 -11.28 2.67
N PHE A 190 20.06 -12.32 3.31
CA PHE A 190 19.57 -12.26 4.69
C PHE A 190 20.65 -11.66 5.63
N PRO A 191 20.27 -10.87 6.66
CA PRO A 191 18.91 -10.54 7.11
C PRO A 191 18.21 -9.44 6.29
N PHE A 192 16.88 -9.56 6.17
CA PHE A 192 16.02 -8.56 5.50
C PHE A 192 15.26 -7.69 6.49
N CYS A 193 15.02 -6.44 6.10
CA CYS A 193 14.02 -5.60 6.75
C CYS A 193 12.62 -6.02 6.27
N ALA A 194 11.78 -6.41 7.22
CA ALA A 194 10.41 -6.84 6.96
C ALA A 194 9.44 -6.10 7.88
N ALA A 195 8.20 -5.95 7.42
CA ALA A 195 7.12 -5.39 8.20
C ALA A 195 6.02 -6.42 8.40
N SER A 196 5.23 -6.22 9.44
CA SER A 196 4.01 -6.98 9.65
C SER A 196 2.84 -6.09 10.01
N PHE A 197 1.78 -6.13 9.20
CA PHE A 197 0.55 -5.42 9.42
C PHE A 197 -0.60 -6.08 8.65
N GLY A 198 -1.81 -5.96 9.17
CA GLY A 198 -3.01 -6.55 8.57
C GLY A 198 -4.23 -6.32 9.44
N VAL A 199 -5.34 -5.91 8.82
CA VAL A 199 -6.65 -5.92 9.47
C VAL A 199 -7.41 -7.14 8.94
N PHE A 200 -7.69 -8.09 9.84
CA PHE A 200 -8.37 -9.34 9.48
C PHE A 200 -9.87 -9.20 9.70
N SER A 201 -10.57 -8.77 8.66
CA SER A 201 -12.03 -8.69 8.67
C SER A 201 -12.65 -10.09 8.72
N THR A 202 -13.59 -10.30 9.64
CA THR A 202 -14.33 -11.58 9.77
C THR A 202 -15.51 -11.68 8.82
N ALA A 203 -15.93 -10.57 8.22
CA ALA A 203 -16.99 -10.50 7.22
C ALA A 203 -16.42 -10.66 5.79
N ALA A 204 -17.13 -11.42 4.96
CA ALA A 204 -16.86 -11.66 3.54
C ALA A 204 -18.19 -11.80 2.80
#